data_AF-A0ABD0THD9-F1
#
_entry.id   AF-A0ABD0THD9-F1
#
_cell.length_a   1.000
_cell.length_b   1.000
_cell.length_c   1.000
_cell.angle_alpha   90.00
_cell.angle_beta   90.00
_cell.angle_gamma   90.00
#
_symmetry.space_group_name_H-M   'P 1'
#
loop_
_entity.id
_entity.type
_entity.pdbx_description
1 polymer ?
#
loop_
_entity_poly.entity_id
_entity_poly.type
_entity_poly.pdbx_seq_one_letter_code
_entity_poly.pdbx_strand_id
1 'polypeptide(L)'
;MELGFTKANSSNLPRVDLLMLGEFLASNKDFCSAEFRNVKTAVSSRPSYGDDAISYVQLKRDGNLCMVKSKICPEHKVHGKLYGVTLVVDEVNETVVSVECHDCVASQGGCKHAVAFLMWVHRRSEEPSVTSVECYWMKSKLSKVGTTIKYLTAKDLSNAKPSLPSNSVVFDKFIEEGRKRQLHNCELIKFQEDYVPDIVITFSMHKLVFKYKEKSCDTFLEKIVLTDADVKLIEEKTRQQSQSSVWYELRYGRITASRAYEFSRCSTSDGTLIALIMGGRIPDTHAMKRGRMLEDEVRETVSTKLGKTINKCGLFISKKYPMIAGSPDGVCEESIIEIKCPISSKTYKNYVNNGNPTKKYYAQMQLQMYLSGLHKGYFCVADCNYNINKNVNIICVKYDDKYVSEFILALVHSWKYNVYPLLYQSVV
;
A
#
# COMPACT_ATOMS: atom_id res chain seq x y z
N MET A 1 10.87 -35.53 -4.21
CA MET A 1 9.95 -36.51 -4.82
C MET A 1 10.32 -37.85 -4.24
N GLU A 2 9.35 -38.62 -3.76
CA GLU A 2 9.60 -39.92 -3.13
C GLU A 2 9.91 -41.00 -4.18
N LEU A 3 10.69 -42.01 -3.80
CA LEU A 3 11.09 -43.08 -4.70
C LEU A 3 9.84 -43.88 -5.15
N GLY A 4 9.64 -44.04 -6.45
CA GLY A 4 8.46 -44.72 -7.02
C GLY A 4 7.21 -43.84 -7.18
N PHE A 5 7.28 -42.54 -6.92
CA PHE A 5 6.19 -41.59 -7.16
C PHE A 5 6.43 -40.76 -8.43
N THR A 6 5.35 -40.43 -9.13
CA THR A 6 5.33 -39.56 -10.31
C THR A 6 4.71 -38.21 -9.97
N LYS A 7 5.08 -37.15 -10.71
CA LYS A 7 4.48 -35.82 -10.53
C LYS A 7 3.02 -35.83 -10.96
N ALA A 8 2.14 -35.31 -10.12
CA ALA A 8 0.74 -35.17 -10.49
C ALA A 8 0.55 -34.03 -11.50
N ASN A 9 -0.36 -34.23 -12.43
CA ASN A 9 -0.81 -33.27 -13.43
C ASN A 9 -2.29 -33.50 -13.76
N SER A 10 -2.90 -32.61 -14.54
CA SER A 10 -4.33 -32.71 -14.90
C SER A 10 -4.73 -34.00 -15.62
N SER A 11 -3.76 -34.74 -16.19
CA SER A 11 -4.02 -35.96 -16.95
C SER A 11 -3.86 -37.26 -16.16
N ASN A 12 -3.34 -37.23 -14.93
CA ASN A 12 -2.95 -38.46 -14.21
C ASN A 12 -3.49 -38.58 -12.79
N LEU A 13 -4.27 -37.60 -12.30
CA LEU A 13 -4.97 -37.69 -11.02
C LEU A 13 -6.03 -38.82 -11.05
N PRO A 14 -6.24 -39.53 -9.93
CA PRO A 14 -7.37 -40.45 -9.82
C PRO A 14 -8.67 -39.67 -9.86
N ARG A 15 -9.70 -40.25 -10.48
CA ARG A 15 -11.05 -39.70 -10.45
C ARG A 15 -11.62 -39.85 -9.05
N VAL A 16 -12.12 -38.75 -8.48
CA VAL A 16 -12.89 -38.75 -7.24
C VAL A 16 -14.16 -38.00 -7.53
N ASP A 17 -15.28 -38.70 -7.66
CA ASP A 17 -16.57 -38.06 -7.92
C ASP A 17 -17.32 -37.69 -6.63
N LEU A 18 -18.48 -37.06 -6.80
CA LEU A 18 -19.31 -36.59 -5.69
C LEU A 18 -19.89 -37.74 -4.84
N LEU A 19 -20.15 -38.91 -5.42
CA LEU A 19 -20.67 -40.08 -4.72
C LEU A 19 -19.58 -40.70 -3.85
N MET A 20 -18.38 -40.90 -4.40
CA MET A 20 -17.19 -41.37 -3.67
C MET A 20 -16.90 -40.50 -2.45
N LEU A 21 -16.97 -39.18 -2.65
CA LEU A 21 -16.77 -38.18 -1.60
C LEU A 21 -17.85 -38.26 -0.52
N GLY A 22 -19.12 -38.35 -0.93
CA GLY A 22 -20.27 -38.44 -0.03
C GLY A 22 -20.22 -39.69 0.84
N GLU A 23 -19.96 -40.85 0.24
CA GLU A 23 -19.87 -42.14 0.93
C GLU A 23 -18.72 -42.17 1.94
N PHE A 24 -17.54 -41.66 1.55
CA PHE A 24 -16.38 -41.60 2.42
C PHE A 24 -16.61 -40.69 3.63
N LEU A 25 -17.14 -39.49 3.42
CA LEU A 25 -17.42 -38.55 4.50
C LEU A 25 -18.55 -39.05 5.42
N ALA A 26 -19.55 -39.74 4.87
CA ALA A 26 -20.65 -40.31 5.65
C ALA A 26 -20.20 -41.50 6.51
N SER A 27 -19.32 -42.35 5.97
CA SER A 27 -18.89 -43.60 6.63
C SER A 27 -17.74 -43.39 7.62
N ASN A 28 -16.97 -42.31 7.48
CA ASN A 28 -15.80 -42.06 8.32
C ASN A 28 -16.15 -41.23 9.58
N LYS A 29 -16.04 -41.87 10.75
CA LYS A 29 -16.35 -41.28 12.06
C LYS A 29 -15.53 -40.03 12.39
N ASP A 30 -14.33 -39.90 11.83
CA ASP A 30 -13.44 -38.77 12.07
C ASP A 30 -13.96 -37.48 11.42
N PHE A 31 -14.70 -37.60 10.32
CA PHE A 31 -15.30 -36.47 9.59
C PHE A 31 -16.81 -36.30 9.86
N CYS A 32 -17.45 -37.31 10.45
CA CYS A 32 -18.87 -37.29 10.82
C CYS A 32 -19.15 -36.74 12.23
N SER A 33 -18.13 -36.36 13.01
CA SER A 33 -18.28 -35.84 14.36
C SER A 33 -18.89 -34.42 14.39
N ALA A 34 -19.63 -34.10 15.47
CA ALA A 34 -20.40 -32.86 15.59
C ALA A 34 -19.53 -31.58 15.46
N GLU A 35 -18.24 -31.64 15.80
CA GLU A 35 -17.31 -30.51 15.75
C GLU A 35 -16.91 -30.08 14.33
N PHE A 36 -17.05 -30.98 13.34
CA PHE A 36 -16.72 -30.72 11.94
C PHE A 36 -17.94 -30.40 11.08
N ARG A 37 -19.16 -30.57 11.60
CA ARG A 37 -20.37 -30.59 10.77
C ARG A 37 -20.78 -29.27 10.10
N ASN A 38 -20.37 -28.08 10.56
CA ASN A 38 -20.98 -26.85 9.99
C ASN A 38 -20.08 -25.63 9.68
N VAL A 39 -18.85 -25.52 10.22
CA VAL A 39 -18.03 -24.30 9.96
C VAL A 39 -16.64 -24.63 9.41
N LYS A 40 -15.90 -25.55 10.02
CA LYS A 40 -14.52 -25.87 9.60
C LYS A 40 -14.46 -26.62 8.28
N THR A 41 -15.37 -27.55 8.02
CA THR A 41 -15.45 -28.31 6.75
C THR A 41 -15.86 -27.40 5.59
N ALA A 42 -16.84 -26.53 5.79
CA ALA A 42 -17.27 -25.54 4.79
C ALA A 42 -16.21 -24.47 4.47
N VAL A 43 -15.37 -24.10 5.44
CA VAL A 43 -14.26 -23.16 5.21
C VAL A 43 -13.08 -23.86 4.52
N SER A 44 -12.79 -25.12 4.86
CA SER A 44 -11.65 -25.86 4.33
C SER A 44 -11.92 -26.49 2.95
N SER A 45 -13.18 -26.70 2.60
CA SER A 45 -13.58 -27.14 1.25
C SER A 45 -13.53 -26.01 0.22
N ARG A 46 -13.37 -24.74 0.65
CA ARG A 46 -13.34 -23.59 -0.26
C ARG A 46 -12.27 -23.76 -1.35
N PRO A 47 -12.61 -23.54 -2.62
CA PRO A 47 -11.66 -23.62 -3.73
C PRO A 47 -10.39 -22.80 -3.50
N SER A 48 -10.57 -21.55 -3.03
CA SER A 48 -9.47 -20.62 -2.75
C SER A 48 -8.45 -21.16 -1.74
N TYR A 49 -8.91 -21.85 -0.68
CA TYR A 49 -7.99 -22.37 0.33
C TYR A 49 -7.18 -23.56 -0.20
N GLY A 50 -7.84 -24.52 -0.86
CA GLY A 50 -7.17 -25.69 -1.42
C GLY A 50 -6.12 -25.29 -2.48
N ASP A 51 -6.50 -24.42 -3.41
CA ASP A 51 -5.63 -23.98 -4.51
C ASP A 51 -4.42 -23.17 -4.03
N ASP A 52 -4.57 -22.45 -2.93
CA ASP A 52 -3.48 -21.65 -2.39
C ASP A 52 -2.56 -22.46 -1.48
N ALA A 53 -3.10 -23.41 -0.70
CA ALA A 53 -2.37 -24.11 0.37
C ALA A 53 -1.64 -25.38 -0.10
N ILE A 54 -2.12 -26.07 -1.14
CA ILE A 54 -1.58 -27.34 -1.62
C ILE A 54 -0.28 -27.13 -2.41
N SER A 55 0.66 -28.05 -2.26
CA SER A 55 1.95 -28.03 -2.94
C SER A 55 2.52 -29.42 -3.15
N TYR A 56 3.36 -29.55 -4.18
CA TYR A 56 4.15 -30.76 -4.46
C TYR A 56 3.32 -32.05 -4.49
N VAL A 57 2.26 -32.06 -5.31
CA VAL A 57 1.40 -33.24 -5.45
C VAL A 57 2.10 -34.31 -6.30
N GLN A 58 2.15 -35.54 -5.79
CA GLN A 58 2.75 -36.70 -6.44
C GLN A 58 1.85 -37.93 -6.24
N LEU A 59 1.90 -38.89 -7.16
CA LEU A 59 1.10 -40.10 -7.07
C LEU A 59 1.87 -41.36 -7.45
N LYS A 60 1.44 -42.49 -6.89
CA LYS A 60 1.93 -43.83 -7.20
C LYS A 60 0.71 -44.75 -7.34
N ARG A 61 0.70 -45.57 -8.39
CA ARG A 61 -0.30 -46.64 -8.57
C ARG A 61 0.33 -47.97 -8.18
N ASP A 62 -0.41 -48.76 -7.41
CA ASP A 62 -0.02 -50.10 -6.96
C ASP A 62 -1.23 -51.02 -7.05
N GLY A 63 -1.31 -51.78 -8.15
CA GLY A 63 -2.52 -52.53 -8.51
C GLY A 63 -3.72 -51.60 -8.71
N ASN A 64 -4.79 -51.83 -7.94
CA ASN A 64 -6.03 -51.05 -7.99
C ASN A 64 -5.96 -49.75 -7.16
N LEU A 65 -4.92 -49.57 -6.35
CA LEU A 65 -4.80 -48.44 -5.43
C LEU A 65 -3.94 -47.32 -6.03
N CYS A 66 -4.50 -46.12 -6.07
CA CYS A 66 -3.79 -44.90 -6.40
C CYS A 66 -3.52 -44.10 -5.11
N MET A 67 -2.25 -44.01 -4.74
CA MET A 67 -1.79 -43.24 -3.59
C MET A 67 -1.33 -41.85 -4.04
N VAL A 68 -2.03 -40.80 -3.61
CA VAL A 68 -1.70 -39.40 -3.90
C VAL A 68 -1.16 -38.74 -2.64
N LYS A 69 0.04 -38.16 -2.72
CA LYS A 69 0.67 -37.42 -1.62
C LYS A 69 0.84 -35.96 -1.96
N SER A 70 0.71 -35.11 -0.94
CA SER A 70 0.87 -33.66 -1.06
C SER A 70 1.52 -33.06 0.18
N LYS A 71 2.04 -31.85 0.02
CA LYS A 71 2.48 -30.98 1.11
C LYS A 71 1.54 -29.78 1.21
N ILE A 72 1.07 -29.47 2.40
CA ILE A 72 0.11 -28.39 2.65
C ILE A 72 0.74 -27.33 3.53
N CYS A 73 0.58 -26.08 3.11
CA CYS A 73 1.05 -24.91 3.84
C CYS A 73 0.03 -24.49 4.91
N PRO A 74 0.40 -24.46 6.20
CA PRO A 74 -0.52 -24.07 7.26
C PRO A 74 -0.77 -22.56 7.27
N GLU A 75 -2.05 -22.16 7.28
CA GLU A 75 -2.46 -20.74 7.23
C GLU A 75 -1.83 -19.88 8.33
N HIS A 76 -1.73 -20.40 9.56
CA HIS A 76 -1.20 -19.65 10.70
C HIS A 76 0.34 -19.59 10.73
N LYS A 77 1.01 -20.37 9.88
CA LYS A 77 2.49 -20.45 9.79
C LYS A 77 2.93 -20.65 8.35
N VAL A 78 2.68 -19.65 7.51
CA VAL A 78 2.93 -19.72 6.05
C VAL A 78 4.39 -19.96 5.65
N HIS A 79 5.34 -19.69 6.56
CA HIS A 79 6.77 -19.99 6.41
C HIS A 79 7.25 -21.15 7.30
N GLY A 80 6.33 -21.85 7.96
CA GLY A 80 6.62 -23.00 8.82
C GLY A 80 6.78 -24.31 8.05
N LYS A 81 6.97 -25.41 8.81
CA LYS A 81 7.03 -26.77 8.27
C LYS A 81 5.72 -27.09 7.54
N LEU A 82 5.82 -27.56 6.29
CA LEU A 82 4.68 -28.04 5.51
C LEU A 82 4.17 -29.37 6.06
N TYR A 83 2.86 -29.57 6.02
CA TYR A 83 2.22 -30.80 6.48
C TYR A 83 2.05 -31.80 5.35
N GLY A 84 2.49 -33.05 5.56
CA GLY A 84 2.22 -34.15 4.64
C GLY A 84 0.78 -34.62 4.73
N VAL A 85 0.15 -34.80 3.58
CA VAL A 85 -1.16 -35.47 3.46
C VAL A 85 -1.08 -36.58 2.42
N THR A 86 -1.66 -37.73 2.73
CA THR A 86 -1.77 -38.89 1.86
C THR A 86 -3.25 -39.19 1.63
N LEU A 87 -3.65 -39.37 0.37
CA LEU A 87 -4.96 -39.84 -0.06
C LEU A 87 -4.75 -41.19 -0.76
N VAL A 88 -5.60 -42.17 -0.47
CA VAL A 88 -5.61 -43.46 -1.15
C VAL A 88 -6.99 -43.66 -1.78
N VAL A 89 -7.01 -43.87 -3.10
CA VAL A 89 -8.22 -44.10 -3.89
C VAL A 89 -8.13 -45.48 -4.51
N ASP A 90 -9.19 -46.27 -4.41
CA ASP A 90 -9.36 -47.49 -5.20
C ASP A 90 -10.00 -47.11 -6.54
N GLU A 91 -9.22 -47.17 -7.61
CA GLU A 91 -9.65 -46.76 -8.95
C GLU A 91 -10.59 -47.80 -9.59
N VAL A 92 -10.66 -49.04 -9.09
CA VAL A 92 -11.51 -50.12 -9.63
C VAL A 92 -12.86 -50.16 -8.93
N ASN A 93 -12.85 -50.08 -7.61
CA ASN A 93 -14.08 -50.06 -6.82
C ASN A 93 -14.70 -48.66 -6.74
N GLU A 94 -14.05 -47.64 -7.33
CA GLU A 94 -14.45 -46.24 -7.26
C GLU A 94 -14.75 -45.84 -5.80
N THR A 95 -13.78 -46.04 -4.89
CA THR A 95 -13.93 -45.64 -3.48
C THR A 95 -12.71 -44.89 -2.95
N VAL A 96 -12.94 -43.91 -2.08
CA VAL A 96 -11.86 -43.29 -1.31
C VAL A 96 -11.58 -44.19 -0.11
N VAL A 97 -10.37 -44.74 -0.01
CA VAL A 97 -9.98 -45.68 1.04
C VAL A 97 -9.58 -44.92 2.31
N SER A 98 -8.72 -43.91 2.18
CA SER A 98 -8.29 -43.10 3.33
C SER A 98 -7.74 -41.74 2.92
N VAL A 99 -7.81 -40.78 3.86
CA VAL A 99 -7.11 -39.50 3.77
C VAL A 99 -6.50 -39.14 5.13
N GLU A 100 -5.18 -39.05 5.18
CA GLU A 100 -4.41 -38.93 6.42
C GLU A 100 -3.46 -37.74 6.36
N CYS A 101 -3.45 -36.91 7.41
CA CYS A 101 -2.49 -35.83 7.58
C CYS A 101 -1.49 -36.19 8.68
N HIS A 102 -0.19 -36.11 8.40
CA HIS A 102 0.85 -36.70 9.26
C HIS A 102 1.50 -35.73 10.23
N ASP A 103 1.48 -34.44 9.93
CA ASP A 103 2.26 -33.42 10.66
C ASP A 103 1.38 -32.41 11.43
N CYS A 104 0.07 -32.64 11.47
CA CYS A 104 -0.92 -31.78 12.10
C CYS A 104 -1.25 -32.27 13.52
N VAL A 105 -1.42 -31.37 14.49
CA VAL A 105 -1.81 -31.70 15.88
C VAL A 105 -3.16 -32.43 15.95
N ALA A 106 -4.05 -32.17 14.98
CA ALA A 106 -5.36 -32.81 14.85
C ALA A 106 -5.36 -33.99 13.84
N SER A 107 -4.21 -34.61 13.56
CA SER A 107 -4.07 -35.70 12.59
C SER A 107 -4.99 -36.90 12.86
N GLN A 108 -5.22 -37.22 14.14
CA GLN A 108 -6.00 -38.38 14.58
C GLN A 108 -7.52 -38.19 14.54
N GLY A 109 -8.04 -37.03 14.13
CA GLY A 109 -9.47 -36.72 14.21
C GLY A 109 -9.99 -35.86 13.07
N GLY A 110 -9.63 -36.20 11.82
CA GLY A 110 -10.25 -35.58 10.65
C GLY A 110 -9.86 -34.10 10.42
N CYS A 111 -8.57 -33.78 10.34
CA CYS A 111 -8.12 -32.40 10.26
C CYS A 111 -8.55 -31.65 8.98
N LYS A 112 -8.55 -30.30 9.05
CA LYS A 112 -8.85 -29.41 7.90
C LYS A 112 -7.99 -29.65 6.66
N HIS A 113 -6.74 -30.09 6.84
CA HIS A 113 -5.81 -30.32 5.75
C HIS A 113 -6.18 -31.57 4.94
N ALA A 114 -6.69 -32.60 5.59
CA ALA A 114 -7.18 -33.82 4.96
C ALA A 114 -8.41 -33.52 4.08
N VAL A 115 -9.39 -32.78 4.65
CA VAL A 115 -10.58 -32.32 3.90
C VAL A 115 -10.20 -31.45 2.72
N ALA A 116 -9.32 -30.47 2.91
CA ALA A 116 -8.90 -29.55 1.85
C ALA A 116 -8.23 -30.31 0.69
N PHE A 117 -7.41 -31.32 1.00
CA PHE A 117 -6.76 -32.14 -0.02
C PHE A 117 -7.74 -33.02 -0.79
N LEU A 118 -8.64 -33.72 -0.08
CA LEU A 118 -9.67 -34.56 -0.69
C LEU A 118 -10.58 -33.74 -1.63
N MET A 119 -11.06 -32.60 -1.16
CA MET A 119 -11.90 -31.68 -1.95
C MET A 119 -11.15 -31.09 -3.15
N TRP A 120 -9.85 -30.87 -3.03
CA TRP A 120 -9.03 -30.39 -4.14
C TRP A 120 -8.83 -31.47 -5.22
N VAL A 121 -8.57 -32.72 -4.83
CA VAL A 121 -8.43 -33.83 -5.80
C VAL A 121 -9.74 -34.04 -6.56
N HIS A 122 -10.88 -34.05 -5.85
CA HIS A 122 -12.21 -34.11 -6.48
C HIS A 122 -12.38 -33.04 -7.57
N ARG A 123 -12.21 -31.75 -7.22
CA ARG A 123 -12.34 -30.65 -8.19
C ARG A 123 -11.40 -30.79 -9.39
N ARG A 124 -10.12 -31.06 -9.17
CA ARG A 124 -9.13 -31.17 -10.26
C ARG A 124 -9.30 -32.42 -11.11
N SER A 125 -9.97 -33.44 -10.60
CA SER A 125 -10.30 -34.66 -11.35
C SER A 125 -11.56 -34.51 -12.21
N GLU A 126 -12.45 -33.56 -11.88
CA GLU A 126 -13.67 -33.28 -12.65
C GLU A 126 -13.53 -32.11 -13.64
N GLU A 127 -12.46 -31.31 -13.54
CA GLU A 127 -12.17 -30.25 -14.49
C GLU A 127 -11.93 -30.83 -15.91
N PRO A 128 -12.61 -30.30 -16.95
CA PRO A 128 -12.43 -30.80 -18.32
C PRO A 128 -11.00 -30.59 -18.80
N SER A 129 -10.53 -31.47 -19.69
CA SER A 129 -9.17 -31.39 -20.23
C SER A 129 -8.94 -30.07 -20.98
N VAL A 130 -8.22 -29.15 -20.35
CA VAL A 130 -7.64 -28.00 -21.02
C VAL A 130 -6.58 -28.46 -22.02
N THR A 131 -6.40 -27.74 -23.12
CA THR A 131 -5.36 -28.01 -24.14
C THR A 131 -3.92 -27.96 -23.58
N SER A 132 -3.73 -27.52 -22.33
CA SER A 132 -2.45 -27.47 -21.62
C SER A 132 -2.45 -28.39 -20.39
N VAL A 133 -1.50 -29.32 -20.29
CA VAL A 133 -1.33 -30.17 -19.10
C VAL A 133 -0.84 -29.32 -17.91
N GLU A 134 -1.68 -29.14 -16.88
CA GLU A 134 -1.34 -28.36 -15.68
C GLU A 134 -0.49 -29.20 -14.72
N CYS A 135 0.63 -28.65 -14.24
CA CYS A 135 1.56 -29.33 -13.34
C CYS A 135 1.23 -29.03 -11.87
N TYR A 136 0.97 -30.06 -11.06
CA TYR A 136 0.65 -29.91 -9.64
C TYR A 136 1.86 -30.14 -8.71
N TRP A 137 3.03 -30.42 -9.28
CA TRP A 137 4.30 -30.44 -8.55
C TRP A 137 4.90 -29.03 -8.46
N MET A 138 4.23 -28.14 -7.72
CA MET A 138 4.66 -26.76 -7.53
C MET A 138 4.50 -26.28 -6.09
N LYS A 139 5.17 -25.18 -5.75
CA LYS A 139 5.11 -24.57 -4.41
C LYS A 139 3.78 -23.82 -4.21
N SER A 140 3.21 -23.91 -3.01
CA SER A 140 1.89 -23.32 -2.69
C SER A 140 1.91 -21.80 -2.84
N LYS A 141 0.80 -21.20 -3.30
CA LYS A 141 0.67 -19.73 -3.39
C LYS A 141 0.68 -19.09 -2.00
N LEU A 142 0.11 -19.77 -1.01
CA LEU A 142 0.04 -19.31 0.37
C LEU A 142 1.43 -19.12 1.00
N SER A 143 2.41 -19.93 0.60
CA SER A 143 3.82 -19.77 1.02
C SER A 143 4.55 -18.59 0.35
N LYS A 144 3.93 -17.94 -0.66
CA LYS A 144 4.43 -16.72 -1.33
C LYS A 144 3.87 -15.44 -0.71
N VAL A 145 2.91 -15.54 0.22
CA VAL A 145 2.38 -14.38 0.94
C VAL A 145 3.53 -13.74 1.74
N GLY A 146 3.76 -12.44 1.52
CA GLY A 146 4.88 -11.69 2.11
C GLY A 146 6.15 -11.64 1.25
N THR A 147 6.28 -12.45 0.19
CA THR A 147 7.35 -12.26 -0.80
C THR A 147 6.91 -11.21 -1.83
N THR A 148 7.34 -9.98 -1.60
CA THR A 148 7.48 -8.91 -2.61
C THR A 148 6.19 -8.41 -3.27
N ILE A 149 5.14 -8.13 -2.50
CA ILE A 149 4.15 -7.14 -2.92
C ILE A 149 4.09 -6.06 -1.84
N LYS A 150 4.91 -5.02 -2.01
CA LYS A 150 4.95 -3.86 -1.10
C LYS A 150 3.73 -2.94 -1.28
N TYR A 151 3.02 -3.08 -2.40
CA TYR A 151 1.82 -2.32 -2.73
C TYR A 151 0.97 -3.13 -3.72
N LEU A 152 -0.33 -3.17 -3.48
CA LEU A 152 -1.32 -3.76 -4.38
C LEU A 152 -1.90 -2.60 -5.20
N THR A 153 -1.73 -2.58 -6.52
CA THR A 153 -2.35 -1.55 -7.36
C THR A 153 -3.81 -1.92 -7.67
N ALA A 154 -4.64 -0.94 -8.05
CA ALA A 154 -6.01 -1.22 -8.49
C ALA A 154 -6.07 -2.17 -9.70
N LYS A 155 -5.02 -2.17 -10.53
CA LYS A 155 -4.84 -3.10 -11.63
C LYS A 155 -4.55 -4.52 -11.14
N ASP A 156 -3.79 -4.67 -10.05
CA ASP A 156 -3.51 -5.97 -9.43
C ASP A 156 -4.73 -6.56 -8.71
N LEU A 157 -5.69 -5.71 -8.34
CA LEU A 157 -6.98 -6.11 -7.74
C LEU A 157 -7.99 -6.65 -8.76
N SER A 158 -7.79 -6.40 -10.06
CA SER A 158 -8.75 -6.75 -11.10
C SER A 158 -8.07 -7.42 -12.30
N ASN A 159 -8.24 -8.74 -12.41
CA ASN A 159 -7.98 -9.47 -13.67
C ASN A 159 -9.08 -9.26 -14.71
N ALA A 160 -10.16 -8.55 -14.37
CA ALA A 160 -11.27 -8.31 -15.26
C ALA A 160 -10.94 -7.15 -16.22
N LYS A 161 -11.07 -7.39 -17.52
CA LYS A 161 -11.35 -6.31 -18.48
C LYS A 161 -12.79 -5.86 -18.22
N PRO A 162 -13.05 -4.63 -17.75
CA PRO A 162 -14.42 -4.19 -17.60
C PRO A 162 -15.03 -4.02 -18.99
N SER A 163 -15.86 -4.98 -19.41
CA SER A 163 -16.79 -4.82 -20.51
C SER A 163 -18.13 -4.35 -19.93
N LEU A 164 -18.18 -3.12 -19.42
CA LEU A 164 -19.45 -2.46 -19.16
C LEU A 164 -19.85 -1.70 -20.43
N PRO A 165 -21.10 -1.85 -20.91
CA PRO A 165 -21.60 -0.99 -21.98
C PRO A 165 -21.57 0.47 -21.52
N SER A 166 -21.19 1.38 -22.43
CA SER A 166 -21.09 2.83 -22.22
C SER A 166 -22.48 3.48 -22.12
N ASN A 167 -23.31 3.03 -21.19
CA ASN A 167 -24.57 3.72 -20.90
C ASN A 167 -24.30 4.81 -19.87
N SER A 168 -23.76 5.94 -20.34
CA SER A 168 -23.49 7.14 -19.54
C SER A 168 -24.75 7.66 -18.82
N VAL A 169 -25.95 7.35 -19.33
CA VAL A 169 -27.25 7.85 -18.82
C VAL A 169 -27.43 7.66 -17.30
N VAL A 170 -27.03 6.50 -16.74
CA VAL A 170 -27.15 6.26 -15.29
C VAL A 170 -26.14 7.12 -14.52
N PHE A 171 -24.93 7.26 -15.05
CA PHE A 171 -23.89 8.11 -14.49
C PHE A 171 -24.28 9.58 -14.56
N ASP A 172 -24.79 10.05 -15.69
CA ASP A 172 -25.22 11.43 -15.89
C ASP A 172 -26.37 11.81 -14.93
N LYS A 173 -27.37 10.93 -14.78
CA LYS A 173 -28.45 11.10 -13.78
C LYS A 173 -27.92 11.08 -12.35
N PHE A 174 -26.94 10.22 -12.05
CA PHE A 174 -26.29 10.17 -10.74
C PHE A 174 -25.56 11.47 -10.43
N ILE A 175 -24.82 12.03 -11.39
CA ILE A 175 -24.14 13.32 -11.25
C ILE A 175 -25.17 14.44 -11.04
N GLU A 176 -26.26 14.47 -11.81
CA GLU A 176 -27.33 15.47 -11.67
C GLU A 176 -27.99 15.42 -10.29
N GLU A 177 -28.38 14.23 -9.83
CA GLU A 177 -28.95 14.04 -8.49
C GLU A 177 -27.96 14.36 -7.37
N GLY A 178 -26.69 13.99 -7.56
CA GLY A 178 -25.63 14.32 -6.62
C GLY A 178 -25.42 15.83 -6.46
N ARG A 179 -25.53 16.59 -7.56
CA ARG A 179 -25.53 18.07 -7.54
C ARG A 179 -26.73 18.62 -6.80
N LYS A 180 -27.96 18.17 -7.12
CA LYS A 180 -29.20 18.62 -6.44
C LYS A 180 -29.14 18.42 -4.93
N ARG A 181 -28.53 17.31 -4.48
CA ARG A 181 -28.39 16.95 -3.06
C ARG A 181 -27.14 17.53 -2.39
N GLN A 182 -26.31 18.30 -3.10
CA GLN A 182 -25.05 18.86 -2.61
C GLN A 182 -24.14 17.81 -1.94
N LEU A 183 -24.01 16.64 -2.55
CA LEU A 183 -23.22 15.53 -2.01
C LEU A 183 -21.72 15.85 -2.03
N HIS A 184 -21.16 16.17 -0.87
CA HIS A 184 -19.75 16.56 -0.66
C HIS A 184 -18.80 15.38 -0.44
N ASN A 185 -19.34 14.19 -0.17
CA ASN A 185 -18.57 12.99 0.19
C ASN A 185 -18.63 11.87 -0.87
N CYS A 186 -18.78 12.20 -2.15
CA CYS A 186 -18.79 11.21 -3.23
C CYS A 186 -17.56 11.35 -4.14
N GLU A 187 -16.70 10.33 -4.18
CA GLU A 187 -15.50 10.33 -5.04
C GLU A 187 -15.82 10.47 -6.53
N LEU A 188 -16.92 9.89 -7.01
CA LEU A 188 -17.31 9.97 -8.43
C LEU A 188 -17.68 11.40 -8.86
N ILE A 189 -18.28 12.18 -7.96
CA ILE A 189 -18.70 13.56 -8.24
C ILE A 189 -17.49 14.51 -8.18
N LYS A 190 -16.52 14.25 -7.29
CA LYS A 190 -15.31 15.09 -7.10
C LYS A 190 -14.52 15.34 -8.39
N PHE A 191 -14.55 14.42 -9.35
CA PHE A 191 -13.78 14.53 -10.59
C PHE A 191 -14.54 15.20 -11.75
N GLN A 192 -15.80 15.60 -11.57
CA GLN A 192 -16.57 16.32 -12.60
C GLN A 192 -16.07 17.76 -12.81
N GLU A 193 -16.23 18.29 -14.03
CA GLU A 193 -15.76 19.63 -14.44
C GLU A 193 -16.40 20.76 -13.59
N ASP A 194 -17.71 20.68 -13.32
CA ASP A 194 -18.45 21.75 -12.63
C ASP A 194 -18.53 21.59 -11.10
N TYR A 195 -17.93 20.53 -10.55
CA TYR A 195 -18.05 20.23 -9.12
C TYR A 195 -16.80 20.66 -8.35
N VAL A 196 -16.90 21.81 -7.68
CA VAL A 196 -15.84 22.38 -6.84
C VAL A 196 -16.36 22.50 -5.40
N PRO A 197 -16.18 21.47 -4.55
CA PRO A 197 -16.68 21.49 -3.18
C PRO A 197 -15.90 22.48 -2.28
N ASP A 198 -14.65 22.78 -2.63
CA ASP A 198 -13.82 23.79 -1.99
C ASP A 198 -12.96 24.47 -3.06
N ILE A 199 -12.94 25.80 -3.10
CA ILE A 199 -12.12 26.60 -4.02
C ILE A 199 -10.65 26.18 -3.95
N VAL A 200 -10.18 25.74 -2.79
CA VAL A 200 -8.80 25.29 -2.60
C VAL A 200 -8.47 24.05 -3.45
N ILE A 201 -9.44 23.15 -3.66
CA ILE A 201 -9.23 21.92 -4.46
C ILE A 201 -8.97 22.26 -5.95
N THR A 202 -9.40 23.43 -6.42
CA THR A 202 -9.08 23.87 -7.80
C THR A 202 -7.59 24.03 -8.05
N PHE A 203 -6.80 24.21 -6.98
CA PHE A 203 -5.35 24.26 -7.04
C PHE A 203 -4.70 22.88 -6.98
N SER A 204 -5.43 21.77 -6.95
CA SER A 204 -4.81 20.43 -7.02
C SER A 204 -4.17 20.21 -8.39
N MET A 205 -3.05 19.46 -8.44
CA MET A 205 -2.38 19.17 -9.71
C MET A 205 -3.31 18.45 -10.68
N HIS A 206 -4.13 17.52 -10.17
CA HIS A 206 -5.10 16.80 -11.00
C HIS A 206 -6.11 17.76 -11.65
N LYS A 207 -6.70 18.68 -10.87
CA LYS A 207 -7.66 19.68 -11.38
C LYS A 207 -7.01 20.67 -12.35
N LEU A 208 -5.78 21.11 -12.08
CA LEU A 208 -5.06 22.01 -12.99
C LEU A 208 -4.74 21.34 -14.32
N VAL A 209 -4.22 20.10 -14.30
CA VAL A 209 -3.90 19.36 -15.54
C VAL A 209 -5.18 19.05 -16.31
N PHE A 210 -6.26 18.65 -15.62
CA PHE A 210 -7.56 18.42 -16.24
C PHE A 210 -8.18 19.69 -16.83
N LYS A 211 -8.02 20.85 -16.18
CA LYS A 211 -8.51 22.13 -16.68
C LYS A 211 -7.81 22.57 -17.98
N TYR A 212 -6.49 22.43 -18.03
CA TYR A 212 -5.71 22.95 -19.16
C TYR A 212 -5.46 21.92 -20.27
N LYS A 213 -5.45 20.61 -19.95
CA LYS A 213 -5.20 19.49 -20.87
C LYS A 213 -4.00 19.69 -21.79
N GLU A 214 -2.97 20.37 -21.29
CA GLU A 214 -1.76 20.68 -22.04
C GLU A 214 -0.82 19.48 -22.07
N LYS A 215 -0.30 19.10 -23.23
CA LYS A 215 0.68 18.02 -23.35
C LYS A 215 2.08 18.47 -22.96
N SER A 216 2.40 19.74 -23.22
CA SER A 216 3.70 20.34 -22.91
C SER A 216 3.73 20.80 -21.45
N CYS A 217 4.69 20.28 -20.69
CA CYS A 217 4.90 20.69 -19.29
C CYS A 217 5.19 22.18 -19.16
N ASP A 218 5.96 22.77 -20.08
CA ASP A 218 6.36 24.18 -19.97
C ASP A 218 5.15 25.08 -20.17
N THR A 219 4.36 24.83 -21.23
CA THR A 219 3.12 25.55 -21.52
C THR A 219 2.08 25.39 -20.41
N PHE A 220 2.01 24.20 -19.81
CA PHE A 220 1.16 23.97 -18.65
C PHE A 220 1.56 24.83 -17.45
N LEU A 221 2.85 24.88 -17.12
CA LEU A 221 3.35 25.66 -15.99
C LEU A 221 3.16 27.16 -16.21
N GLU A 222 3.32 27.66 -17.44
CA GLU A 222 3.05 29.06 -17.81
C GLU A 222 1.60 29.47 -17.58
N LYS A 223 0.64 28.54 -17.70
CA LYS A 223 -0.79 28.79 -17.47
C LYS A 223 -1.18 28.81 -16.00
N ILE A 224 -0.32 28.37 -15.09
CA ILE A 224 -0.61 28.37 -13.66
C ILE A 224 -0.16 29.70 -13.06
N VAL A 225 -1.14 30.52 -12.67
CA VAL A 225 -0.89 31.78 -11.97
C VAL A 225 -1.45 31.65 -10.55
N LEU A 226 -0.56 31.70 -9.55
CA LEU A 226 -0.91 31.70 -8.13
C LEU A 226 -0.60 33.06 -7.52
N THR A 227 -1.59 33.66 -6.85
CA THR A 227 -1.43 34.91 -6.10
C THR A 227 -1.02 34.64 -4.65
N ASP A 228 -0.57 35.69 -3.95
CA ASP A 228 -0.30 35.59 -2.50
C ASP A 228 -1.55 35.27 -1.69
N ALA A 229 -2.72 35.74 -2.14
CA ALA A 229 -3.99 35.42 -1.53
C ALA A 229 -4.32 33.93 -1.67
N ASP A 230 -4.03 33.32 -2.83
CA ASP A 230 -4.25 31.89 -3.06
C ASP A 230 -3.35 31.04 -2.15
N VAL A 231 -2.05 31.37 -2.08
CA VAL A 231 -1.11 30.64 -1.23
C VAL A 231 -1.50 30.76 0.25
N LYS A 232 -1.91 31.94 0.70
CA LYS A 232 -2.39 32.16 2.07
C LYS A 232 -3.67 31.36 2.36
N LEU A 233 -4.63 31.35 1.44
CA LEU A 233 -5.86 30.59 1.58
C LEU A 233 -5.59 29.08 1.68
N ILE A 234 -4.69 28.57 0.84
CA ILE A 234 -4.24 27.17 0.86
C ILE A 234 -3.61 26.84 2.21
N GLU A 235 -2.70 27.68 2.71
CA GLU A 235 -2.07 27.51 4.01
C GLU A 235 -3.14 27.43 5.12
N GLU A 236 -4.04 28.41 5.19
CA GLU A 236 -5.09 28.49 6.21
C GLU A 236 -5.99 27.25 6.22
N LYS A 237 -6.45 26.81 5.04
CA LYS A 237 -7.34 25.65 4.88
C LYS A 237 -6.66 24.32 5.14
N THR A 238 -5.34 24.29 5.21
CA THR A 238 -4.56 23.07 5.39
C THR A 238 -3.74 23.02 6.68
N ARG A 239 -3.97 23.94 7.62
CA ARG A 239 -3.31 23.99 8.96
C ARG A 239 -3.47 22.73 9.80
N GLN A 240 -4.52 21.94 9.56
CA GLN A 240 -4.72 20.64 10.22
C GLN A 240 -3.84 19.51 9.63
N GLN A 241 -3.10 19.80 8.57
CA GLN A 241 -2.11 18.92 7.92
C GLN A 241 -2.60 17.48 7.76
N SER A 242 -2.05 16.53 8.54
CA SER A 242 -2.34 15.11 8.43
C SER A 242 -3.81 14.73 8.70
N GLN A 243 -4.60 15.62 9.31
CA GLN A 243 -6.03 15.45 9.53
C GLN A 243 -6.89 16.09 8.41
N SER A 244 -6.29 16.81 7.46
CA SER A 244 -6.99 17.47 6.36
C SER A 244 -6.89 16.65 5.07
N SER A 245 -8.03 16.23 4.51
CA SER A 245 -8.09 15.56 3.21
C SER A 245 -7.59 16.48 2.08
N VAL A 246 -7.92 17.77 2.16
CA VAL A 246 -7.48 18.81 1.21
C VAL A 246 -5.95 18.93 1.21
N TRP A 247 -5.29 18.80 2.37
CA TRP A 247 -3.83 18.81 2.44
C TRP A 247 -3.20 17.65 1.66
N TYR A 248 -3.79 16.45 1.70
CA TYR A 248 -3.32 15.33 0.86
C TYR A 248 -3.57 15.57 -0.63
N GLU A 249 -4.75 16.08 -0.99
CA GLU A 249 -5.11 16.38 -2.38
C GLU A 249 -4.16 17.42 -3.00
N LEU A 250 -3.81 18.47 -2.26
CA LEU A 250 -2.87 19.47 -2.76
C LEU A 250 -1.43 18.95 -2.85
N ARG A 251 -1.06 17.95 -2.07
CA ARG A 251 0.27 17.31 -2.17
C ARG A 251 0.36 16.32 -3.33
N TYR A 252 -0.75 15.82 -3.83
CA TYR A 252 -0.79 14.92 -4.98
C TYR A 252 -0.12 15.57 -6.19
N GLY A 253 0.80 14.83 -6.81
CA GLY A 253 1.56 15.28 -7.97
C GLY A 253 2.62 16.35 -7.67
N ARG A 254 2.77 16.80 -6.42
CA ARG A 254 3.75 17.82 -6.01
C ARG A 254 4.95 17.22 -5.30
N ILE A 255 6.11 17.84 -5.50
CA ILE A 255 7.32 17.57 -4.73
C ILE A 255 7.20 18.28 -3.38
N THR A 256 7.04 17.49 -2.33
CA THR A 256 6.98 18.01 -0.96
C THR A 256 8.37 18.12 -0.35
N ALA A 257 8.64 19.17 0.43
CA ALA A 257 9.95 19.42 1.06
C ALA A 257 10.59 18.19 1.74
N SER A 258 9.80 17.39 2.46
CA SER A 258 10.28 16.18 3.17
C SER A 258 10.74 15.04 2.26
N ARG A 259 10.42 15.11 0.95
CA ARG A 259 10.80 14.13 -0.08
C ARG A 259 11.69 14.71 -1.17
N ALA A 260 11.86 16.03 -1.19
CA ALA A 260 12.64 16.72 -2.22
C ALA A 260 14.07 16.18 -2.36
N TYR A 261 14.75 15.91 -1.24
CA TYR A 261 16.13 15.38 -1.28
C TYR A 261 16.22 13.98 -1.88
N GLU A 262 15.24 13.12 -1.58
CA GLU A 262 15.18 11.78 -2.15
C GLU A 262 14.86 11.87 -3.65
N PHE A 263 13.97 12.80 -4.02
CA PHE A 263 13.54 13.02 -5.39
C PHE A 263 14.65 13.59 -6.28
N SER A 264 15.43 14.55 -5.79
CA SER A 264 16.55 15.13 -6.55
C SER A 264 17.64 14.12 -6.89
N ARG A 265 17.67 12.98 -6.21
CA ARG A 265 18.65 11.89 -6.40
C ARG A 265 18.04 10.68 -7.08
N CYS A 266 16.74 10.72 -7.37
CA CYS A 266 16.04 9.60 -7.97
C CYS A 266 16.29 9.63 -9.49
N SER A 267 16.87 8.55 -10.01
CA SER A 267 17.05 8.33 -11.45
C SER A 267 15.97 7.43 -12.05
N THR A 268 15.07 6.88 -11.23
CA THR A 268 14.06 5.90 -11.64
C THR A 268 12.71 6.58 -11.86
N SER A 269 12.19 6.46 -13.09
CA SER A 269 10.91 7.06 -13.50
C SER A 269 9.66 6.28 -13.05
N ASP A 270 9.79 5.02 -12.60
CA ASP A 270 8.67 4.16 -12.17
C ASP A 270 8.78 3.62 -10.72
N GLY A 271 9.63 4.24 -9.90
CA GLY A 271 9.92 3.75 -8.56
C GLY A 271 8.86 4.07 -7.50
N THR A 272 9.02 3.47 -6.32
CA THR A 272 8.19 3.73 -5.13
C THR A 272 8.07 5.23 -4.82
N LEU A 273 9.14 6.01 -5.02
CA LEU A 273 9.10 7.45 -4.75
C LEU A 273 8.12 8.20 -5.66
N ILE A 274 8.06 7.84 -6.95
CA ILE A 274 7.10 8.41 -7.90
C ILE A 274 5.68 8.03 -7.50
N ALA A 275 5.46 6.77 -7.13
CA ALA A 275 4.15 6.33 -6.63
C ALA A 275 3.70 7.13 -5.39
N LEU A 276 4.60 7.48 -4.47
CA LEU A 276 4.29 8.31 -3.31
C LEU A 276 3.93 9.75 -3.69
N ILE A 277 4.63 10.35 -4.67
CA ILE A 277 4.29 11.67 -5.20
C ILE A 277 2.91 11.63 -5.87
N MET A 278 2.59 10.53 -6.55
CA MET A 278 1.29 10.26 -7.17
C MET A 278 0.23 9.74 -6.18
N GLY A 279 0.37 10.05 -4.88
CA GLY A 279 -0.67 9.78 -3.88
C GLY A 279 -0.62 8.39 -3.22
N GLY A 280 0.40 7.59 -3.53
CA GLY A 280 0.65 6.32 -2.85
C GLY A 280 0.85 6.50 -1.35
N ARG A 281 0.36 5.54 -0.56
CA ARG A 281 0.45 5.57 0.91
C ARG A 281 1.33 4.45 1.43
N ILE A 282 2.13 4.76 2.45
CA ILE A 282 2.89 3.77 3.22
C ILE A 282 2.16 3.56 4.54
N PRO A 283 2.08 2.32 5.06
CA PRO A 283 1.61 2.08 6.42
C PRO A 283 2.37 2.91 7.44
N ASP A 284 1.65 3.41 8.44
CA ASP A 284 2.24 4.17 9.53
C ASP A 284 3.25 3.34 10.32
N THR A 285 4.49 3.79 10.32
CA THR A 285 5.55 3.20 11.16
C THR A 285 5.41 3.65 12.61
N HIS A 286 5.99 2.91 13.55
CA HIS A 286 6.06 3.33 14.97
C HIS A 286 6.71 4.71 15.13
N ALA A 287 7.70 5.05 14.29
CA ALA A 287 8.36 6.35 14.33
C ALA A 287 7.41 7.48 13.92
N MET A 288 6.58 7.27 12.89
CA MET A 288 5.58 8.25 12.44
C MET A 288 4.50 8.47 13.50
N LYS A 289 4.00 7.38 14.13
CA LYS A 289 3.03 7.48 15.22
C LYS A 289 3.58 8.25 16.42
N ARG A 290 4.83 7.95 16.83
CA ARG A 290 5.51 8.68 17.91
C ARG A 290 5.66 10.17 17.58
N GLY A 291 6.08 10.49 16.36
CA GLY A 291 6.19 11.87 15.88
C GLY A 291 4.91 12.65 16.13
N ARG A 292 3.78 12.17 15.58
CA ARG A 292 2.49 12.85 15.70
C ARG A 292 1.98 12.99 17.14
N MET A 293 2.27 12.02 18.01
CA MET A 293 1.86 12.12 19.42
C MET A 293 2.65 13.18 20.19
N LEU A 294 3.94 13.36 19.89
CA LEU A 294 4.83 14.23 20.66
C LEU A 294 5.02 15.62 20.03
N GLU A 295 4.66 15.80 18.76
CA GLU A 295 4.94 17.03 18.01
C GLU A 295 4.39 18.28 18.71
N ASP A 296 3.15 18.22 19.21
CA ASP A 296 2.51 19.34 19.89
C ASP A 296 3.23 19.71 21.20
N GLU A 297 3.57 18.71 22.02
CA GLU A 297 4.28 18.91 23.28
C GLU A 297 5.71 19.44 23.07
N VAL A 298 6.42 18.89 22.07
CA VAL A 298 7.76 19.34 21.70
C VAL A 298 7.70 20.79 21.19
N ARG A 299 6.68 21.17 20.42
CA ARG A 299 6.50 22.55 19.95
C ARG A 299 6.34 23.52 21.11
N GLU A 300 5.56 23.18 22.13
CA GLU A 300 5.41 23.99 23.35
C GLU A 300 6.74 24.14 24.09
N THR A 301 7.49 23.04 24.24
CA THR A 301 8.82 23.07 24.86
C THR A 301 9.79 23.99 24.11
N VAL A 302 9.80 23.91 22.78
CA VAL A 302 10.63 24.77 21.91
C VAL A 302 10.18 26.22 22.02
N SER A 303 8.88 26.48 22.03
CA SER A 303 8.29 27.81 22.19
C SER A 303 8.78 28.48 23.49
N THR A 304 8.71 27.77 24.62
CA THR A 304 9.21 28.24 25.91
C THR A 304 10.72 28.45 25.91
N LYS A 305 11.51 27.52 25.34
CA LYS A 305 12.98 27.64 25.29
C LYS A 305 13.47 28.79 24.42
N LEU A 306 12.76 29.09 23.34
CA LEU A 306 13.09 30.21 22.46
C LEU A 306 12.51 31.54 22.95
N GLY A 307 11.54 31.53 23.85
CA GLY A 307 10.77 32.70 24.25
C GLY A 307 9.93 33.27 23.10
N LYS A 308 9.46 32.42 22.19
CA LYS A 308 8.73 32.81 20.96
C LYS A 308 7.43 32.04 20.82
N THR A 309 6.37 32.70 20.36
CA THR A 309 5.11 32.04 20.02
C THR A 309 5.25 31.29 18.70
N ILE A 310 5.06 29.97 18.72
CA ILE A 310 5.12 29.12 17.53
C ILE A 310 3.70 28.76 17.10
N ASN A 311 3.31 29.19 15.90
CA ASN A 311 2.00 28.90 15.33
C ASN A 311 2.08 27.68 14.42
N LYS A 312 1.02 26.85 14.43
CA LYS A 312 0.84 25.81 13.42
C LYS A 312 0.61 26.47 12.05
N CYS A 313 1.08 25.81 11.00
CA CYS A 313 0.91 26.27 9.63
C CYS A 313 0.49 25.13 8.71
N GLY A 314 -0.11 25.47 7.58
CA GLY A 314 -0.53 24.52 6.56
C GLY A 314 0.50 24.27 5.48
N LEU A 315 0.03 24.08 4.26
CA LEU A 315 0.84 23.84 3.07
C LEU A 315 1.18 25.18 2.40
N PHE A 316 2.47 25.43 2.21
CA PHE A 316 2.97 26.48 1.34
C PHE A 316 3.26 25.90 -0.04
N ILE A 317 2.85 26.63 -1.09
CA ILE A 317 3.07 26.28 -2.49
C ILE A 317 3.89 27.38 -3.15
N SER A 318 4.89 27.00 -3.95
CA SER A 318 5.70 27.96 -4.70
C SER A 318 4.89 28.58 -5.83
N LYS A 319 4.75 29.91 -5.84
CA LYS A 319 4.10 30.65 -6.94
C LYS A 319 4.84 30.45 -8.27
N LYS A 320 6.17 30.48 -8.24
CA LYS A 320 7.03 30.34 -9.43
C LYS A 320 7.13 28.90 -9.93
N TYR A 321 7.04 27.94 -9.02
CA TYR A 321 7.20 26.51 -9.32
C TYR A 321 6.05 25.73 -8.67
N PRO A 322 4.81 25.78 -9.22
CA PRO A 322 3.61 25.26 -8.57
C PRO A 322 3.63 23.77 -8.22
N MET A 323 4.55 23.01 -8.81
CA MET A 323 4.80 21.61 -8.47
C MET A 323 5.57 21.41 -7.16
N ILE A 324 6.08 22.47 -6.52
CA ILE A 324 6.84 22.41 -5.27
C ILE A 324 5.99 22.93 -4.11
N ALA A 325 5.95 22.15 -3.03
CA ALA A 325 5.20 22.50 -1.82
C ALA A 325 5.90 22.02 -0.54
N GLY A 326 5.44 22.51 0.61
CA GLY A 326 6.03 22.16 1.90
C GLY A 326 5.19 22.67 3.07
N SER A 327 5.18 21.90 4.15
CA SER A 327 4.56 22.28 5.42
C SER A 327 5.63 22.20 6.49
N PRO A 328 6.09 23.32 7.05
CA PRO A 328 6.81 23.34 8.32
C PRO A 328 5.94 22.79 9.47
N ASP A 329 6.58 22.36 10.55
CA ASP A 329 5.87 21.92 11.77
C ASP A 329 5.40 23.13 12.61
N GLY A 330 5.90 24.32 12.29
CA GLY A 330 5.43 25.60 12.79
C GLY A 330 6.16 26.79 12.19
N VAL A 331 5.66 27.98 12.46
CA VAL A 331 6.29 29.26 12.09
C VAL A 331 6.25 30.20 13.30
N CYS A 332 7.34 30.91 13.55
CA CYS A 332 7.41 31.95 14.58
C CYS A 332 8.20 33.15 14.05
N GLU A 333 7.63 34.36 14.19
CA GLU A 333 8.28 35.61 13.76
C GLU A 333 8.85 35.48 12.33
N GLU A 334 10.19 35.44 12.20
CA GLU A 334 10.94 35.31 10.95
C GLU A 334 11.58 33.93 10.76
N SER A 335 11.03 32.87 11.36
CA SER A 335 11.62 31.54 11.34
C SER A 335 10.62 30.40 11.17
N ILE A 336 11.00 29.41 10.35
CA ILE A 336 10.31 28.12 10.33
C ILE A 336 10.75 27.24 11.51
N ILE A 337 9.90 26.27 11.88
CA ILE A 337 10.20 25.24 12.86
C ILE A 337 10.03 23.87 12.19
N GLU A 338 11.02 23.00 12.36
CA GLU A 338 11.00 21.62 11.91
C GLU A 338 11.35 20.70 13.09
N ILE A 339 10.44 19.83 13.48
CA ILE A 339 10.49 18.98 14.66
C ILE A 339 10.74 17.53 14.27
N LYS A 340 11.64 16.85 14.98
CA LYS A 340 11.88 15.41 14.86
C LYS A 340 11.87 14.73 16.22
N CYS A 341 11.13 13.63 16.33
CA CYS A 341 10.97 12.86 17.56
C CYS A 341 11.55 11.44 17.39
N PRO A 342 12.88 11.24 17.54
CA PRO A 342 13.50 9.92 17.44
C PRO A 342 12.96 8.93 18.47
N ILE A 343 12.94 7.65 18.11
CA ILE A 343 12.66 6.55 19.04
C ILE A 343 13.92 6.16 19.84
N SER A 344 15.10 6.31 19.25
CA SER A 344 16.37 5.84 19.82
C SER A 344 17.53 6.74 19.43
N SER A 345 18.65 6.63 20.15
CA SER A 345 19.90 7.36 19.83
C SER A 345 20.42 7.04 18.42
N LYS A 346 20.19 5.82 17.92
CA LYS A 346 20.49 5.47 16.52
C LYS A 346 19.65 6.28 15.53
N THR A 347 18.36 6.45 15.83
CA THR A 347 17.45 7.26 14.99
C THR A 347 17.81 8.74 15.07
N TYR A 348 18.24 9.22 16.23
CA TYR A 348 18.72 10.60 16.41
C TYR A 348 19.86 10.94 15.44
N LYS A 349 20.83 10.03 15.28
CA LYS A 349 21.95 10.20 14.33
C LYS A 349 21.54 10.28 12.86
N ASN A 350 20.33 9.81 12.51
CA ASN A 350 19.79 9.97 11.16
C ASN A 350 19.29 11.41 10.90
N TYR A 351 18.94 12.14 11.97
CA TYR A 351 18.47 13.53 11.91
C TYR A 351 19.63 14.51 12.02
N VAL A 352 20.55 14.27 12.95
CA VAL A 352 21.67 15.17 13.26
C VAL A 352 22.99 14.42 13.09
N ASN A 353 23.92 15.02 12.35
CA ASN A 353 25.30 14.56 12.22
C ASN A 353 26.26 15.74 12.49
N ASN A 354 27.25 15.54 13.36
CA ASN A 354 28.22 16.57 13.76
C ASN A 354 27.56 17.92 14.14
N GLY A 355 26.51 17.87 14.96
CA GLY A 355 25.80 19.07 15.42
C GLY A 355 24.92 19.77 14.38
N ASN A 356 24.84 19.24 13.15
CA ASN A 356 24.07 19.84 12.05
C ASN A 356 22.99 18.87 11.53
N PRO A 357 21.90 19.37 10.93
CA PRO A 357 20.94 18.51 10.25
C PRO A 357 21.61 17.70 9.14
N THR A 358 21.21 16.43 8.95
CA THR A 358 21.69 15.66 7.80
C THR A 358 21.21 16.27 6.49
N LYS A 359 21.89 15.97 5.37
CA LYS A 359 21.62 16.56 4.05
C LYS A 359 20.14 16.54 3.65
N LYS A 360 19.41 15.48 4.03
CA LYS A 360 17.97 15.34 3.79
C LYS A 360 17.16 16.43 4.50
N TYR A 361 17.39 16.62 5.80
CA TYR A 361 16.63 17.59 6.59
C TYR A 361 17.11 19.02 6.34
N TYR A 362 18.40 19.21 6.03
CA TYR A 362 18.89 20.48 5.52
C TYR A 362 18.13 20.90 4.25
N ALA A 363 18.07 20.03 3.24
CA ALA A 363 17.32 20.28 2.01
C ALA A 363 15.83 20.57 2.26
N GLN A 364 15.21 19.81 3.17
CA GLN A 364 13.81 20.02 3.57
C GLN A 364 13.59 21.42 4.15
N MET A 365 14.43 21.84 5.11
CA MET A 365 14.34 23.15 5.74
C MET A 365 14.62 24.29 4.76
N GLN A 366 15.62 24.12 3.90
CA GLN A 366 15.96 25.09 2.87
C GLN A 366 14.77 25.33 1.92
N LEU A 367 14.07 24.26 1.52
CA LEU A 367 12.90 24.37 0.67
C LEU A 367 11.69 24.99 1.41
N GLN A 368 11.48 24.64 2.68
CA GLN A 368 10.44 25.25 3.52
C GLN A 368 10.69 26.76 3.75
N MET A 369 11.94 27.18 3.95
CA MET A 369 12.34 28.59 4.05
C MET A 369 12.06 29.35 2.74
N TYR A 370 12.42 28.77 1.59
CA TYR A 370 12.08 29.32 0.28
C TYR A 370 10.56 29.51 0.10
N LEU A 371 9.77 28.49 0.46
CA LEU A 371 8.32 28.50 0.28
C LEU A 371 7.61 29.51 1.20
N SER A 372 8.16 29.73 2.39
CA SER A 372 7.60 30.69 3.37
C SER A 372 8.15 32.11 3.20
N GLY A 373 9.20 32.30 2.38
CA GLY A 373 9.91 33.58 2.26
C GLY A 373 10.75 33.94 3.49
N LEU A 374 11.03 32.98 4.38
CA LEU A 374 11.78 33.20 5.61
C LEU A 374 13.26 32.84 5.42
N HIS A 375 14.15 33.60 6.05
CA HIS A 375 15.60 33.39 5.88
C HIS A 375 16.26 32.58 7.01
N LYS A 376 15.45 32.06 7.93
CA LYS A 376 15.92 31.35 9.12
C LYS A 376 14.97 30.22 9.50
N GLY A 377 15.51 29.19 10.13
CA GLY A 377 14.73 28.09 10.67
C GLY A 377 15.39 27.46 11.90
N TYR A 378 14.57 26.83 12.74
CA TYR A 378 15.04 26.03 13.87
C TYR A 378 14.75 24.56 13.61
N PHE A 379 15.80 23.75 13.59
CA PHE A 379 15.71 22.30 13.56
C PHE A 379 15.70 21.77 14.99
N CYS A 380 14.57 21.23 15.41
CA CYS A 380 14.30 20.83 16.78
C CYS A 380 14.22 19.31 16.86
N VAL A 381 15.19 18.68 17.52
CA VAL A 381 15.22 17.23 17.67
C VAL A 381 15.02 16.87 19.14
N ALA A 382 13.88 16.28 19.44
CA ALA A 382 13.56 15.80 20.78
C ALA A 382 14.48 14.64 21.18
N ASP A 383 14.75 14.50 22.48
CA ASP A 383 15.45 13.34 23.00
C ASP A 383 14.62 12.06 22.80
N CYS A 384 15.26 10.90 22.62
CA CYS A 384 14.53 9.63 22.64
C CYS A 384 13.81 9.40 23.99
N ASN A 385 14.31 9.98 25.08
CA ASN A 385 13.68 9.97 26.40
C ASN A 385 12.88 11.25 26.72
N TYR A 386 12.42 11.99 25.70
CA TYR A 386 11.70 13.26 25.85
C TYR A 386 10.55 13.22 26.86
N ASN A 387 9.80 12.11 26.94
CA ASN A 387 8.70 11.95 27.89
C ASN A 387 9.13 12.15 29.36
N ILE A 388 10.39 11.88 29.68
CA ILE A 388 10.96 11.98 31.02
C ILE A 388 11.68 13.32 31.18
N ASN A 389 12.57 13.67 30.25
CA ASN A 389 13.51 14.77 30.45
C ASN A 389 13.12 16.10 29.79
N LYS A 390 12.11 16.09 28.90
CA LYS A 390 11.67 17.25 28.10
C LYS A 390 12.81 17.96 27.35
N ASN A 391 13.87 17.23 27.01
CA ASN A 391 15.03 17.77 26.31
C ASN A 391 14.83 17.79 24.81
N VAL A 392 15.24 18.90 24.20
CA VAL A 392 15.15 19.15 22.76
C VAL A 392 16.43 19.86 22.36
N ASN A 393 17.15 19.30 21.37
CA ASN A 393 18.26 19.97 20.73
C ASN A 393 17.72 20.93 19.66
N ILE A 394 18.11 22.20 19.72
CA ILE A 394 17.62 23.24 18.81
C ILE A 394 18.82 23.76 18.00
N ILE A 395 18.80 23.51 16.70
CA ILE A 395 19.86 23.93 15.78
C ILE A 395 19.31 25.03 14.88
N CYS A 396 19.97 26.20 14.89
CA CYS A 396 19.62 27.30 13.99
C CYS A 396 20.20 27.05 12.60
N VAL A 397 19.35 27.12 11.57
CA VAL A 397 19.73 26.98 10.17
C VAL A 397 19.41 28.29 9.45
N LYS A 398 20.36 28.79 8.65
CA LYS A 398 20.16 29.98 7.82
C LYS A 398 19.82 29.56 6.39
N TYR A 399 19.03 30.40 5.72
CA TYR A 399 18.72 30.20 4.31
C TYR A 399 19.99 30.31 3.44
N ASP A 400 20.11 29.39 2.49
CA ASP A 400 21.21 29.31 1.54
C ASP A 400 20.65 29.43 0.12
N ASP A 401 20.66 30.66 -0.39
CA ASP A 401 20.08 31.04 -1.67
C ASP A 401 20.71 30.28 -2.85
N LYS A 402 22.04 30.11 -2.80
CA LYS A 402 22.79 29.39 -3.85
C LYS A 402 22.38 27.92 -3.87
N TYR A 403 22.38 27.27 -2.69
CA TYR A 403 21.96 25.88 -2.58
C TYR A 403 20.52 25.68 -3.07
N VAL A 404 19.59 26.54 -2.66
CA VAL A 404 18.18 26.40 -3.02
C VAL A 404 17.95 26.60 -4.51
N SER A 405 18.61 27.58 -5.12
CA SER A 405 18.49 27.85 -6.56
C SER A 405 18.91 26.64 -7.38
N GLU A 406 20.08 26.07 -7.10
CA GLU A 406 20.56 24.84 -7.77
C GLU A 406 19.64 23.64 -7.49
N PHE A 407 19.19 23.50 -6.25
CA PHE A 407 18.34 22.40 -5.83
C PHE A 407 16.96 22.43 -6.52
N ILE A 408 16.32 23.59 -6.59
CA ILE A 408 15.02 23.76 -7.26
C ILE A 408 15.12 23.44 -8.74
N LEU A 409 16.18 23.89 -9.43
CA LEU A 409 16.38 23.56 -10.85
C LEU A 409 16.43 22.05 -11.08
N ALA A 410 17.14 21.32 -10.23
CA ALA A 410 17.17 19.86 -10.29
C ALA A 410 15.79 19.23 -10.04
N LEU A 411 15.01 19.75 -9.08
CA LEU A 411 13.66 19.27 -8.79
C LEU A 411 12.70 19.51 -9.97
N VAL A 412 12.70 20.71 -10.54
CA VAL A 412 11.85 21.09 -11.67
C VAL A 412 12.16 20.22 -12.89
N HIS A 413 13.44 20.04 -13.20
CA HIS A 413 13.87 19.17 -14.28
C HIS A 413 13.37 17.73 -14.06
N SER A 414 13.63 17.13 -12.90
CA SER A 414 13.19 15.76 -12.62
C SER A 414 11.66 15.61 -12.58
N TRP A 415 10.92 16.62 -12.13
CA TRP A 415 9.45 16.59 -12.12
C TRP A 415 8.86 16.54 -13.52
N LYS A 416 9.39 17.39 -14.41
CA LYS A 416 8.95 17.51 -15.80
C LYS A 416 9.02 16.18 -16.55
N TYR A 417 10.07 15.39 -16.32
CA TYR A 417 10.26 14.13 -17.04
C TYR A 417 9.66 12.90 -16.35
N ASN A 418 9.52 12.91 -15.01
CA ASN A 418 9.13 11.71 -14.27
C ASN A 418 7.71 11.76 -13.69
N VAL A 419 7.18 12.95 -13.39
CA VAL A 419 5.88 13.09 -12.70
C VAL A 419 4.81 13.64 -13.64
N TYR A 420 5.15 14.70 -14.38
CA TYR A 420 4.17 15.34 -15.26
C TYR A 420 3.57 14.43 -16.33
N PRO A 421 4.32 13.53 -17.01
CA PRO A 421 3.74 12.63 -17.99
C PRO A 421 2.66 11.70 -17.38
N LEU A 422 2.86 11.29 -16.13
CA LEU A 422 1.89 10.46 -15.39
C LEU A 422 0.64 11.27 -15.01
N LEU A 423 0.82 12.52 -14.59
CA LEU A 423 -0.31 13.42 -14.31
C LEU A 423 -1.14 13.68 -15.57
N TYR A 424 -0.49 13.96 -16.70
CA TYR A 424 -1.16 14.16 -17.98
C TYR A 424 -1.92 12.91 -18.42
N GLN A 425 -1.28 11.73 -18.38
CA GLN A 425 -1.94 10.46 -18.71
C GLN A 425 -3.12 10.12 -17.78
N SER A 426 -3.15 10.63 -16.56
CA SER A 426 -4.26 10.37 -15.64
C SER A 426 -5.56 11.07 -16.00
N VAL A 427 -5.52 12.04 -16.92
CA VAL A 427 -6.68 12.89 -17.28
C VAL A 427 -7.03 12.86 -18.77
N VAL A 428 -6.26 12.16 -19.59
CA VAL A 428 -6.40 12.10 -21.08
C VAL A 428 -6.89 10.73 -21.52
#